data_AF-A0A852XGX4-F1
#
_entry.id   AF-A0A852XGX4-F1
#
_cell.length_a   1.000
_cell.length_b   1.000
_cell.length_c   1.000
_cell.angle_alpha   90.00
_cell.angle_beta   90.00
_cell.angle_gamma   90.00
#
_symmetry.space_group_name_H-M   'P 1'
#
loop_
_entity.id
_entity.type
_entity.pdbx_description
1 polymer ?
#
loop_
_entity_poly.entity_id
_entity_poly.type
_entity_poly.pdbx_seq_one_letter_code
_entity_poly.pdbx_strand_id
1 'polypeptide(L)' 'MARAQRDEDDLFMVIVLAEALGVPNPVSYHTVELLPVVYDEVHDWHRRMGMDRSPLEHVSCC' A
#
# COMPACT_ATOMS: atom_id res chain seq x y z
N MET A 1 0.79 0.21 23.55
CA MET A 1 0.95 1.44 22.72
C MET A 1 2.38 1.58 22.21
N ALA A 2 3.42 1.60 23.05
CA ALA A 2 4.81 1.78 22.59
C ALA A 2 5.35 0.71 21.62
N ARG A 3 4.82 -0.52 21.65
CA ARG A 3 5.21 -1.58 20.70
C ARG A 3 4.59 -1.38 19.31
N ALA A 4 3.30 -1.10 19.23
CA ALA A 4 2.60 -0.93 17.95
C ALA A 4 3.20 0.22 17.12
N GLN A 5 3.53 1.35 17.76
CA GLN A 5 4.19 2.46 17.07
C GLN A 5 5.56 2.06 16.52
N ARG A 6 6.35 1.30 17.29
CA ARG A 6 7.66 0.81 16.83
C ARG A 6 7.52 -0.16 15.67
N ASP A 7 6.52 -1.04 15.71
CA ASP A 7 6.24 -1.98 14.64
C ASP A 7 5.87 -1.24 13.33
N GLU A 8 5.11 -0.13 13.40
CA GLU A 8 4.81 0.74 12.25
C GLU A 8 6.06 1.46 11.71
N ASP A 9 6.87 2.05 12.60
CA ASP A 9 8.09 2.76 12.23
C ASP A 9 9.12 1.82 11.58
N ASP A 10 9.28 0.62 12.13
CA ASP A 10 10.16 -0.42 11.60
C ASP A 10 9.65 -0.91 10.23
N LEU A 11 8.33 -1.10 10.07
CA LEU A 11 7.74 -1.47 8.78
C LEU A 11 7.98 -0.39 7.72
N PHE A 12 7.78 0.88 8.07
CA PHE A 12 8.10 2.00 7.18
C PHE A 12 9.57 1.96 6.76
N MET A 13 10.49 1.72 7.69
CA MET A 13 11.91 1.67 7.37
C MET A 13 12.31 0.50 6.48
N VAL A 14 11.71 -0.66 6.68
CA VAL A 14 11.91 -1.82 5.81
C VAL A 14 11.48 -1.49 4.37
N ILE A 15 10.32 -0.87 4.17
CA ILE A 15 9.80 -0.56 2.83
C ILE A 15 10.71 0.45 2.11
N VAL A 16 11.11 1.53 2.79
CA VAL A 16 11.99 2.57 2.21
C VAL A 16 13.35 1.98 1.81
N LEU A 17 13.95 1.15 2.66
CA LEU A 17 15.24 0.52 2.36
C LEU A 17 15.13 -0.52 1.25
N ALA A 18 14.04 -1.29 1.23
CA ALA A 18 13.78 -2.26 0.16
C ALA A 18 13.68 -1.55 -1.20
N GLU A 19 12.95 -0.43 -1.27
CA GLU A 19 12.84 0.38 -2.48
C GLU A 19 14.19 0.95 -2.92
N ALA A 20 14.95 1.56 -2.00
CA ALA A 20 16.26 2.15 -2.29
C ALA A 20 17.29 1.10 -2.78
N LEU A 21 17.21 -0.12 -2.28
CA LEU A 21 18.09 -1.24 -2.67
C LEU A 21 17.55 -2.03 -3.87
N GLY A 22 16.38 -1.68 -4.41
CA GLY A 22 15.74 -2.39 -5.51
C GLY A 22 15.28 -3.80 -5.16
N VAL A 23 15.03 -4.08 -3.87
CA VAL A 23 14.48 -5.36 -3.41
C VAL A 23 12.99 -5.38 -3.74
N PRO A 24 12.53 -6.24 -4.68
CA PRO A 24 11.12 -6.29 -5.02
C PRO A 24 10.32 -6.85 -3.85
N ASN A 25 9.10 -6.36 -3.65
CA ASN A 25 8.17 -6.97 -2.69
C ASN A 25 7.81 -8.39 -3.19
N PRO A 26 8.18 -9.46 -2.47
CA PRO A 26 8.02 -10.84 -2.93
C PRO A 26 6.56 -11.28 -3.00
N VAL A 27 5.65 -10.54 -2.37
CA VAL A 27 4.22 -10.87 -2.28
C VAL A 27 3.37 -9.95 -3.14
N SER A 28 3.97 -8.95 -3.80
CA SER A 28 3.23 -7.92 -4.56
C SER A 28 2.25 -8.52 -5.57
N TYR A 29 2.64 -9.58 -6.29
CA TYR A 29 1.74 -10.28 -7.23
C TYR A 29 0.63 -11.08 -6.52
N HIS A 30 0.96 -11.74 -5.41
CA HIS A 30 0.01 -12.56 -4.66
C HIS A 30 -1.02 -11.72 -3.90
N THR A 31 -0.68 -10.49 -3.51
CA THR A 31 -1.60 -9.59 -2.82
C THR A 31 -2.61 -8.91 -3.77
N VAL A 32 -2.41 -8.97 -5.08
CA VAL A 32 -3.36 -8.38 -6.06
C VAL A 32 -4.75 -9.02 -5.94
N GLU A 33 -4.81 -10.31 -5.61
CA GLU A 33 -6.08 -11.04 -5.41
C GLU A 33 -6.90 -10.50 -4.24
N LEU A 34 -6.26 -9.77 -3.31
CA LEU A 34 -6.93 -9.15 -2.17
C LEU A 34 -7.60 -7.83 -2.53
N LEU A 35 -7.30 -7.23 -3.69
CA LEU A 35 -7.87 -5.94 -4.11
C LEU A 35 -9.40 -5.85 -3.99
N PRO A 36 -10.20 -6.89 -4.34
CA PRO A 36 -11.64 -6.84 -4.14
C PRO A 36 -12.06 -6.76 -2.67
N VAL A 37 -11.26 -7.33 -1.77
CA VAL A 37 -11.54 -7.32 -0.32
C VAL A 37 -11.19 -5.98 0.31
N VAL A 38 -10.12 -5.34 -0.17
CA VAL A 38 -9.63 -4.06 0.36
C VAL A 38 -10.04 -2.84 -0.49
N TYR A 39 -11.03 -3.04 -1.37
CA TYR A 39 -11.37 -2.04 -2.38
C TYR A 39 -11.83 -0.71 -1.77
N ASP A 40 -12.64 -0.78 -0.70
CA ASP A 40 -13.16 0.40 -0.01
C ASP A 40 -12.05 1.15 0.74
N GLU A 41 -11.11 0.43 1.37
CA GLU A 41 -9.95 1.03 2.01
C GLU A 41 -9.02 1.69 0.99
N VAL A 42 -8.85 1.08 -0.19
CA VAL A 42 -8.11 1.68 -1.31
C VAL A 42 -8.82 2.94 -1.79
N HIS A 43 -10.16 2.92 -1.93
CA HIS A 43 -10.96 4.10 -2.29
C HIS A 43 -10.71 5.26 -1.33
N ASP A 44 -10.85 5.01 -0.03
CA ASP A 44 -10.67 6.02 0.99
C ASP A 44 -9.23 6.53 1.04
N TRP A 45 -8.25 5.64 0.85
CA TRP A 45 -6.85 6.00 0.82
C TRP A 45 -6.51 6.94 -0.34
N HIS A 46 -6.86 6.61 -1.59
CA HIS A 46 -6.46 7.46 -2.73
C HIS A 46 -7.14 8.84 -2.67
N ARG A 47 -8.36 8.92 -2.11
CA ARG A 47 -9.04 10.20 -1.83
C ARG A 47 -8.32 11.03 -0.78
N ARG A 48 -7.85 10.42 0.32
CA ARG A 48 -7.03 11.11 1.32
C ARG A 48 -5.71 11.60 0.75
N MET A 49 -5.15 10.87 -0.22
CA MET A 49 -3.95 11.28 -0.94
C MET A 49 -4.20 12.41 -1.95
N GLY A 50 -5.46 12.83 -2.15
CA GLY A 50 -5.82 13.91 -3.08
C GLY A 50 -5.65 13.53 -4.55
N MET A 51 -5.70 12.23 -4.86
CA MET A 51 -5.58 11.75 -6.24
C MET A 51 -6.89 11.97 -7.00
N ASP A 52 -6.84 12.58 -8.19
CA ASP A 52 -8.03 12.81 -9.03
C ASP A 52 -8.68 11.48 -9.51
N ARG A 53 -7.86 10.44 -9.70
CA ARG A 53 -8.27 9.10 -10.14
C ARG A 53 -7.40 8.03 -9.48
N SER A 54 -7.94 6.81 -9.42
CA SER A 54 -7.22 5.62 -8.95
C SER A 54 -5.85 5.47 -9.65
N PRO A 55 -4.77 5.17 -8.91
CA PRO A 55 -3.48 4.83 -9.50
C PRO A 55 -3.48 3.45 -10.18
N LEU A 56 -4.51 2.63 -9.97
CA LEU A 56 -4.65 1.34 -10.62
C LEU A 56 -5.22 1.53 -12.04
N GLU A 57 -4.36 1.45 -13.06
CA GLU A 57 -4.71 1.71 -14.46
C GLU A 57 -5.94 0.94 -14.98
N HIS A 58 -6.12 -0.29 -14.50
CA HIS A 58 -7.18 -1.20 -14.96
C HIS A 58 -8.35 -1.31 -13.98
N VAL A 59 -8.26 -0.61 -12.84
CA VAL A 59 -9.30 -0.62 -11.81
C VAL A 59 -9.80 0.80 -11.63
N SER A 60 -10.92 1.10 -12.28
CA SER A 60 -11.65 2.34 -12.06
C SER A 60 -12.15 2.37 -10.62
N CYS A 61 -11.55 3.22 -9.81
CA CYS A 61 -12.12 3.67 -8.56
C CYS A 61 -12.70 5.06 -8.83
N CYS A 62 -14.00 5.21 -8.60
CA CYS A 62 -14.90 6.28 -9.11
C CYS A 62 -15.30 6.12 -10.59
#